data_AF-A0A292YVY8-F1
#
_entry.id   AF-A0A292YVY8-F1
#
_cell.length_a   1.000
_cell.length_b   1.000
_cell.length_c   1.000
_cell.angle_alpha   90.00
_cell.angle_beta   90.00
_cell.angle_gamma   90.00
#
_symmetry.space_group_name_H-M   'P 1'
#
loop_
_entity.id
_entity.type
_entity.pdbx_description
1 polymer ?
#
loop_
_entity_poly.entity_id
_entity_poly.type
_entity_poly.pdbx_seq_one_letter_code
_entity_poly.pdbx_strand_id
1 'polypeptide(L)'
;MLDFAYQVKSCAIHSIGAIHGVQRGNFSPDIAAPPASFEELNARVMEAADALGALQVADVESLSDRPMTFTIGDKLRWDFLGKDFLLSFSQPNFYFHASTAYDILRTNGVPLGKRDYLGAVRKLPSPPAPI
;
A
#
# COMPACT_ATOMS: atom_id res chain seq x y z
N MET A 1 5.87 5.87 17.68
CA MET A 1 5.00 5.61 16.51
C MET A 1 5.14 6.81 15.58
N LEU A 2 5.29 6.60 14.26
CA LEU A 2 5.33 7.70 13.29
C LEU A 2 3.92 8.27 13.10
N ASP A 3 3.83 9.55 12.74
CA ASP A 3 2.56 10.29 12.71
C ASP A 3 1.59 9.85 11.60
N PHE A 4 0.37 10.39 11.63
CA PHE A 4 -0.69 10.11 10.65
C PHE A 4 -0.24 10.32 9.20
N ALA A 5 0.44 11.43 8.91
CA ALA A 5 0.87 11.79 7.57
C ALA A 5 1.90 10.77 7.05
N TYR A 6 2.80 10.31 7.90
CA TYR A 6 3.74 9.25 7.58
C TYR A 6 3.02 7.92 7.27
N GLN A 7 2.03 7.54 8.10
CA GLN A 7 1.26 6.31 7.85
C GLN A 7 0.56 6.36 6.48
N VAL A 8 -0.09 7.48 6.16
CA VAL A 8 -0.78 7.67 4.86
C VAL A 8 0.20 7.66 3.69
N LYS A 9 1.34 8.37 3.80
CA LYS A 9 2.41 8.33 2.78
C LYS A 9 2.88 6.89 2.54
N SER A 10 3.05 6.13 3.61
CA SER A 10 3.58 4.77 3.57
C SER A 10 2.64 3.78 2.86
N CYS A 11 1.32 4.02 2.90
CA CYS A 11 0.36 3.28 2.07
C CYS A 11 0.65 3.46 0.57
N ALA A 12 0.98 4.68 0.11
CA ALA A 12 1.36 4.91 -1.30
C ALA A 12 2.71 4.26 -1.65
N ILE A 13 3.68 4.31 -0.74
CA ILE A 13 5.00 3.69 -0.90
C ILE A 13 4.90 2.17 -1.02
N HIS A 14 4.11 1.53 -0.17
CA HIS A 14 3.93 0.07 -0.17
C HIS A 14 2.89 -0.45 -1.17
N SER A 15 2.32 0.45 -1.99
CA SER A 15 1.40 0.11 -3.08
C SER A 15 2.09 0.32 -4.44
N ILE A 16 1.84 1.45 -5.13
CA ILE A 16 2.47 1.74 -6.42
C ILE A 16 4.00 1.88 -6.29
N GLY A 17 4.49 2.42 -5.16
CA GLY A 17 5.93 2.53 -4.93
C GLY A 17 6.65 1.18 -4.93
N ALA A 18 5.97 0.12 -4.46
CA ALA A 18 6.47 -1.24 -4.43
C ALA A 18 6.55 -1.85 -5.83
N ILE A 19 5.51 -1.64 -6.65
CA ILE A 19 5.51 -2.01 -8.08
C ILE A 19 6.70 -1.37 -8.79
N HIS A 20 6.87 -0.06 -8.63
CA HIS A 20 8.00 0.65 -9.23
C HIS A 20 9.35 0.16 -8.68
N GLY A 21 9.41 -0.26 -7.41
CA GLY A 21 10.60 -0.86 -6.81
C GLY A 21 11.02 -2.15 -7.51
N VAL A 22 10.07 -3.06 -7.74
CA VAL A 22 10.33 -4.31 -8.47
C VAL A 22 10.73 -4.02 -9.92
N GLN A 23 10.06 -3.08 -10.59
CA GLN A 23 10.43 -2.64 -11.95
C GLN A 23 11.87 -2.14 -12.00
N ARG A 24 12.31 -1.33 -11.02
CA ARG A 24 13.70 -0.87 -10.92
C ARG A 24 14.68 -1.94 -10.44
N GLY A 25 14.20 -3.04 -9.88
CA GLY A 25 15.02 -4.07 -9.23
C GLY A 25 15.54 -3.67 -7.86
N ASN A 26 15.06 -2.57 -7.26
CA ASN A 26 15.49 -2.12 -5.94
C ASN A 26 14.38 -1.38 -5.18
N PHE A 27 14.34 -1.59 -3.87
CA PHE A 27 13.48 -0.86 -2.94
C PHE A 27 14.23 -0.55 -1.64
N SER A 28 14.00 0.64 -1.09
CA SER A 28 14.54 1.05 0.21
C SER A 28 13.50 1.90 0.95
N PRO A 29 13.58 2.04 2.28
CA PRO A 29 12.71 2.94 3.02
C PRO A 29 12.76 4.37 2.48
N ASP A 30 11.59 4.98 2.25
CA ASP A 30 11.50 6.39 1.87
C ASP A 30 11.53 7.27 3.13
N ILE A 31 12.66 7.95 3.32
CA ILE A 31 12.92 8.86 4.43
C ILE A 31 12.48 10.31 4.17
N ALA A 32 11.90 10.60 3.00
CA ALA A 32 11.36 11.93 2.73
C ALA A 32 10.25 12.28 3.72
N ALA A 33 10.13 13.57 4.05
CA ALA A 33 9.02 14.04 4.88
C ALA A 33 7.67 13.72 4.21
N PRO A 34 6.63 13.36 4.98
CA PRO A 34 5.28 13.24 4.42
C PRO A 34 4.74 14.61 3.99
N PRO A 35 3.74 14.63 3.08
CA PRO A 35 3.05 15.85 2.72
C PRO A 35 2.50 16.60 3.94
N ALA A 36 2.49 17.94 3.87
CA ALA A 36 2.23 18.78 5.02
C ALA A 36 0.73 19.07 5.22
N SER A 37 -0.09 18.88 4.18
CA SER A 37 -1.52 19.13 4.22
C SER A 37 -2.35 17.86 3.97
N PHE A 38 -3.60 17.88 4.45
CA PHE A 38 -4.55 16.80 4.20
C PHE A 38 -4.89 16.67 2.70
N GLU A 39 -4.95 17.79 1.97
CA GLU A 39 -5.19 17.81 0.52
C GLU A 39 -4.07 17.09 -0.23
N GLU A 40 -2.81 17.37 0.11
CA GLU A 40 -1.66 16.69 -0.51
C GLU A 40 -1.59 15.20 -0.14
N LEU A 41 -1.97 14.84 1.09
CA LEU A 41 -2.08 13.44 1.50
C LEU A 41 -3.15 12.71 0.70
N ASN A 42 -4.31 13.33 0.50
CA ASN A 42 -5.39 12.78 -0.30
C ASN A 42 -4.96 12.63 -1.77
N ALA A 43 -4.36 13.67 -2.35
CA ALA A 43 -3.82 13.65 -3.70
C ALA A 43 -2.82 12.49 -3.88
N ARG A 44 -1.90 12.29 -2.92
CA ARG A 44 -0.93 11.19 -2.98
C ARG A 44 -1.59 9.81 -3.00
N VAL A 45 -2.66 9.62 -2.24
CA VAL A 45 -3.43 8.35 -2.25
C VAL A 45 -4.15 8.16 -3.58
N MET A 46 -4.76 9.23 -4.12
CA MET A 46 -5.44 9.20 -5.41
C MET A 46 -4.47 8.92 -6.56
N GLU A 47 -3.32 9.59 -6.61
CA GLU A 47 -2.26 9.33 -7.58
C GLU A 47 -1.79 7.87 -7.57
N ALA A 48 -1.63 7.30 -6.36
CA ALA A 48 -1.25 5.89 -6.23
C ALA A 48 -2.35 4.95 -6.72
N ALA A 49 -3.61 5.25 -6.42
CA ALA A 49 -4.76 4.47 -6.87
C ALA A 49 -4.93 4.54 -8.40
N ASP A 50 -4.80 5.72 -8.99
CA ASP A 50 -4.91 5.94 -10.43
C ASP A 50 -3.76 5.24 -11.18
N ALA A 51 -2.53 5.34 -10.66
CA ALA A 51 -1.38 4.65 -11.24
C ALA A 51 -1.54 3.13 -11.19
N LEU A 52 -2.07 2.57 -10.09
CA LEU A 52 -2.40 1.14 -10.01
C LEU A 52 -3.52 0.75 -10.98
N GLY A 53 -4.55 1.59 -11.11
CA GLY A 53 -5.67 1.37 -12.02
C GLY A 53 -5.29 1.43 -13.50
N ALA A 54 -4.18 2.11 -13.84
CA ALA A 54 -3.66 2.18 -15.20
C ALA A 54 -2.85 0.93 -15.61
N LEU A 55 -2.37 0.14 -14.65
CA LEU A 55 -1.59 -1.07 -14.93
C LEU A 55 -2.44 -2.13 -15.63
N GLN A 56 -1.87 -2.75 -16.65
CA GLN A 56 -2.44 -3.93 -17.27
C GLN A 56 -2.03 -5.19 -16.50
N VAL A 57 -2.82 -6.25 -16.63
CA VAL A 57 -2.50 -7.56 -16.03
C VAL A 57 -1.10 -8.01 -16.44
N ALA A 58 -0.74 -7.85 -17.71
CA ALA A 58 0.59 -8.21 -18.22
C ALA A 58 1.73 -7.43 -17.54
N ASP A 59 1.50 -6.16 -17.16
CA ASP A 59 2.50 -5.36 -16.46
C ASP A 59 2.81 -5.98 -15.10
N VAL A 60 1.79 -6.41 -14.36
CA VAL A 60 1.93 -7.01 -13.04
C VAL A 60 2.51 -8.42 -13.12
N GLU A 61 2.00 -9.26 -14.02
CA GLU A 61 2.48 -10.64 -14.20
C GLU A 61 3.97 -10.67 -14.58
N SER A 62 4.44 -9.71 -15.38
CA SER A 62 5.85 -9.59 -15.77
C SER A 62 6.81 -9.36 -14.59
N LEU A 63 6.30 -8.94 -13.43
CA LEU A 63 7.09 -8.68 -12.22
C LEU A 63 7.28 -9.91 -11.36
N SER A 64 6.46 -10.95 -11.53
CA SER A 64 6.37 -12.10 -10.63
C SER A 64 7.74 -12.72 -10.33
N ASP A 65 8.50 -13.06 -11.37
CA ASP A 65 9.81 -13.71 -11.25
C ASP A 65 10.99 -12.76 -11.51
N ARG A 66 10.74 -11.44 -11.53
CA ARG A 66 11.78 -10.44 -11.69
C ARG A 66 12.62 -10.34 -10.41
N PRO A 67 13.97 -10.49 -10.47
CA PRO A 67 14.80 -10.30 -9.29
C PRO A 67 14.78 -8.84 -8.80
N MET A 68 14.78 -8.65 -7.50
CA MET A 68 14.92 -7.32 -6.89
C MET A 68 15.60 -7.38 -5.52
N THR A 69 16.20 -6.27 -5.10
CA THR A 69 16.88 -6.16 -3.80
C THR A 69 16.25 -5.11 -2.90
N PHE A 70 15.91 -5.49 -1.68
CA PHE A 70 15.60 -4.55 -0.61
C PHE A 70 16.87 -4.17 0.14
N THR A 71 17.10 -2.87 0.34
CA THR A 71 18.28 -2.37 1.07
C THR A 71 17.95 -1.32 2.12
N ILE A 72 18.77 -1.28 3.18
CA ILE A 72 18.79 -0.18 4.16
C ILE A 72 20.24 0.28 4.32
N GLY A 73 20.65 1.25 3.49
CA GLY A 73 22.05 1.64 3.35
C GLY A 73 22.94 0.42 3.13
N ASP A 74 24.10 0.39 3.79
CA ASP A 74 25.03 -0.73 3.73
C ASP A 74 24.77 -1.81 4.81
N LYS A 75 23.73 -1.62 5.64
CA LYS A 75 23.49 -2.46 6.83
C LYS A 75 22.65 -3.69 6.56
N LEU A 76 21.75 -3.59 5.58
CA LEU A 76 20.80 -4.65 5.26
C LEU A 76 20.65 -4.79 3.76
N ARG A 77 20.71 -6.04 3.30
CA ARG A 77 20.43 -6.42 1.92
C ARG A 77 19.65 -7.73 1.94
N TRP A 78 18.47 -7.72 1.33
CA TRP A 78 17.67 -8.92 1.09
C TRP A 78 17.30 -9.00 -0.38
N ASP A 79 17.53 -10.16 -0.98
CA ASP A 79 17.18 -10.43 -2.37
C ASP A 79 15.86 -11.19 -2.43
N PHE A 80 15.00 -10.83 -3.38
CA PHE A 80 13.66 -11.39 -3.58
C PHE A 80 13.38 -11.62 -5.06
N LEU A 81 12.44 -12.52 -5.35
CA LEU A 81 11.62 -12.39 -6.56
C LEU A 81 10.53 -11.35 -6.33
N GLY A 82 10.08 -10.69 -7.39
CA GLY A 82 9.09 -9.62 -7.31
C GLY A 82 7.80 -10.03 -6.59
N LYS A 83 7.25 -11.22 -6.88
CA LYS A 83 6.06 -11.72 -6.17
C LYS A 83 6.29 -11.89 -4.67
N ASP A 84 7.46 -12.39 -4.29
CA ASP A 84 7.78 -12.67 -2.89
C ASP A 84 7.94 -11.35 -2.13
N PHE A 85 8.60 -10.35 -2.73
CA PHE A 85 8.66 -9.01 -2.17
C PHE A 85 7.27 -8.37 -2.04
N LEU A 86 6.47 -8.39 -3.11
CA LEU A 86 5.16 -7.73 -3.11
C LEU A 86 4.19 -8.36 -2.11
N LEU A 87 4.11 -9.70 -2.08
CA LEU A 87 3.10 -10.41 -1.29
C LEU A 87 3.54 -10.68 0.15
N SER A 88 4.84 -10.91 0.41
CA SER A 88 5.32 -11.24 1.77
C SER A 88 5.94 -10.06 2.53
N PHE A 89 6.35 -9.01 1.83
CA PHE A 89 6.94 -7.82 2.46
C PHE A 89 6.06 -6.59 2.30
N SER A 90 5.78 -6.16 1.06
CA SER A 90 5.15 -4.87 0.83
C SER A 90 3.65 -4.86 1.21
N GLN A 91 2.90 -5.90 0.84
CA GLN A 91 1.48 -6.01 1.17
C GLN A 91 1.21 -6.03 2.70
N PRO A 92 1.94 -6.79 3.53
CA PRO A 92 1.82 -6.69 4.98
C PRO A 92 2.15 -5.29 5.52
N ASN A 93 3.20 -4.64 5.00
CA ASN A 93 3.52 -3.26 5.40
C ASN A 93 2.40 -2.28 5.02
N PHE A 94 1.79 -2.41 3.82
CA PHE A 94 0.64 -1.61 3.43
C PHE A 94 -0.51 -1.73 4.46
N TYR A 95 -0.89 -2.95 4.83
CA TYR A 95 -1.97 -3.16 5.81
C TYR A 95 -1.60 -2.67 7.21
N PHE A 96 -0.34 -2.77 7.61
CA PHE A 96 0.15 -2.22 8.87
C PHE A 96 -0.04 -0.70 8.93
N HIS A 97 0.42 0.00 7.89
CA HIS A 97 0.30 1.46 7.81
C HIS A 97 -1.16 1.92 7.69
N ALA A 98 -1.98 1.23 6.89
CA ALA A 98 -3.40 1.53 6.76
C ALA A 98 -4.15 1.36 8.09
N SER A 99 -3.88 0.27 8.81
CA SER A 99 -4.47 0.02 10.14
C SER A 99 -4.03 1.07 11.14
N THR A 100 -2.74 1.43 11.15
CA THR A 100 -2.21 2.45 12.07
C THR A 100 -2.82 3.83 11.79
N ALA A 101 -2.97 4.23 10.52
CA ALA A 101 -3.64 5.47 10.14
C ALA A 101 -5.11 5.49 10.61
N TYR A 102 -5.83 4.38 10.40
CA TYR A 102 -7.21 4.20 10.87
C TYR A 102 -7.31 4.32 12.40
N ASP A 103 -6.41 3.68 13.14
CA ASP A 103 -6.41 3.71 14.61
C ASP A 103 -6.08 5.10 15.16
N ILE A 104 -5.19 5.85 14.52
CA ILE A 104 -4.90 7.24 14.88
C ILE A 104 -6.17 8.09 14.72
N LEU A 105 -6.88 8.01 13.60
CA LEU A 105 -8.13 8.75 13.39
C LEU A 105 -9.20 8.36 14.41
N ARG A 106 -9.37 7.05 14.64
CA ARG A 106 -10.34 6.51 15.60
C ARG A 106 -10.04 6.98 17.03
N THR A 107 -8.77 6.99 17.43
CA THR A 107 -8.34 7.46 18.76
C THR A 107 -8.56 8.96 18.94
N ASN A 108 -8.48 9.74 17.85
CA ASN A 108 -8.78 11.17 17.85
C ASN A 108 -10.29 11.48 17.70
N GLY A 109 -11.18 10.48 17.84
CA GLY A 109 -12.62 10.69 17.88
C GLY A 109 -13.32 10.78 16.52
N VAL A 110 -12.62 10.50 15.42
CA VAL A 110 -13.28 10.38 14.11
C VAL A 110 -14.22 9.16 14.14
N PRO A 111 -15.50 9.30 13.75
CA PRO A 111 -16.52 8.26 13.90
C PRO A 111 -16.38 7.13 12.85
N LEU A 112 -15.20 6.52 12.77
CA LEU A 112 -14.90 5.39 11.89
C LEU A 112 -15.29 4.05 12.54
N GLY A 113 -15.67 3.09 11.72
CA GLY A 113 -15.98 1.72 12.08
C GLY A 113 -15.24 0.70 11.20
N LYS A 114 -15.36 -0.58 11.56
CA LYS A 114 -14.75 -1.69 10.81
C LYS A 114 -15.15 -1.71 9.33
N ARG A 115 -16.35 -1.22 8.99
CA ARG A 115 -16.83 -1.14 7.61
C ARG A 115 -16.06 -0.11 6.77
N ASP A 116 -15.58 0.97 7.38
CA ASP A 116 -14.76 1.99 6.70
C ASP A 116 -13.37 1.43 6.36
N TYR A 117 -12.83 0.57 7.23
CA TYR A 117 -11.58 -0.14 6.95
C TYR A 117 -11.73 -1.25 5.89
N LEU A 118 -12.78 -2.08 6.00
CA LEU A 118 -12.97 -3.22 5.10
C LEU A 118 -13.43 -2.80 3.69
N GLY A 119 -14.11 -1.66 3.57
CA GLY A 119 -14.71 -1.22 2.31
C GLY A 119 -15.77 -2.19 1.77
N ALA A 120 -15.89 -2.25 0.44
CA ALA A 120 -16.82 -3.14 -0.25
C ALA A 120 -16.27 -4.57 -0.31
N VAL A 121 -16.90 -5.48 0.43
CA VAL A 121 -16.52 -6.91 0.41
C VAL A 121 -17.02 -7.60 -0.86
N ARG A 122 -16.18 -8.44 -1.45
CA ARG A 122 -16.53 -9.30 -2.59
C ARG A 122 -17.37 -10.49 -2.11
N LYS A 123 -18.67 -10.28 -1.96
CA LYS A 123 -19.65 -11.33 -1.63
C LYS A 123 -20.38 -11.81 -2.87
N LEU A 124 -20.83 -13.06 -2.88
CA LEU A 124 -21.75 -13.56 -3.89
C LEU A 124 -23.03 -12.69 -3.90
N PRO A 125 -23.71 -12.57 -5.05
CA PRO A 125 -25.03 -11.94 -5.10
C PRO A 125 -25.96 -12.64 -4.12
N SER A 126 -26.86 -11.88 -3.49
CA SER A 126 -27.93 -12.51 -2.71
C SER A 126 -28.79 -13.36 -3.65
N PRO A 127 -29.20 -14.58 -3.26
CA PRO A 127 -30.16 -15.33 -4.05
C PRO A 127 -31.46 -14.52 -4.21
N PRO A 128 -32.21 -14.70 -5.31
CA PRO A 128 -33.50 -14.04 -5.48
C PRO A 128 -34.43 -14.40 -4.32
N ALA A 129 -35.31 -13.48 -3.94
CA ALA A 129 -36.34 -13.75 -2.93
C ALA A 129 -37.23 -14.91 -3.42
N PRO A 130 -37.67 -15.81 -2.52
CA PRO A 130 -38.66 -16.82 -2.88
C PRO A 130 -39.94 -16.13 -3.39
N ILE A 131 -40.49 -16.70 -4.46
CA ILE A 131 -41.76 -16.26 -5.09
C ILE A 131 -42.92 -16.54 -4.12
#